data_AF-A0A077ZN33-F1
#
_entry.id   AF-A0A077ZN33-F1
#
_cell.length_a   1.000
_cell.length_b   1.000
_cell.length_c   1.000
_cell.angle_alpha   90.00
_cell.angle_beta   90.00
_cell.angle_gamma   90.00
#
_symmetry.space_group_name_H-M   'P 1'
#
loop_
_entity.id
_entity.type
_entity.pdbx_description
1 polymer ?
#
loop_
_entity_poly.entity_id
_entity_poly.type
_entity_poly.pdbx_seq_one_letter_code
_entity_poly.pdbx_strand_id
1 'polypeptide(L)' 'MLSAFTPRPLKRLFTANQCWTSFLDAGGLRDIGVEAVTKMLACGTRILGVKEYNCDKPDCPHVRYVTNSCGSRACPSCG' A
#
# COMPACT_ATOMS: atom_id res chain seq x y z
N MET A 1 -17.68 23.60 3.52
CA MET A 1 -16.45 23.00 4.04
C MET A 1 -15.80 22.22 2.90
N LEU A 2 -14.61 22.61 2.45
CA LEU A 2 -13.87 21.82 1.45
C LEU A 2 -13.43 20.51 2.12
N SER A 3 -13.83 19.36 1.57
CA SER A 3 -13.34 18.07 2.04
C SER A 3 -11.82 18.02 1.88
N ALA A 4 -11.08 17.84 2.97
CA ALA A 4 -9.63 17.72 2.91
C ALA A 4 -9.24 16.53 2.00
N PHE A 5 -8.30 16.76 1.08
CA PHE A 5 -7.75 15.71 0.23
C PHE A 5 -7.21 14.58 1.11
N THR A 6 -7.73 13.37 0.91
CA THR A 6 -7.25 12.19 1.62
C THR A 6 -6.47 11.32 0.65
N PRO A 7 -5.14 11.22 0.79
CA PRO A 7 -4.35 10.34 -0.06
C PRO A 7 -4.77 8.87 0.16
N ARG A 8 -4.90 8.12 -0.94
CA ARG A 8 -5.22 6.68 -0.96
C ARG A 8 -6.54 6.34 -0.22
N PRO A 9 -7.70 6.90 -0.64
CA PRO A 9 -8.97 6.71 0.04
C PRO A 9 -9.39 5.24 0.14
N LEU A 10 -9.20 4.45 -0.93
CA LEU A 10 -9.51 3.00 -0.91
C LEU A 10 -8.67 2.24 0.11
N LYS A 11 -7.37 2.53 0.18
CA LYS A 11 -6.50 1.88 1.18
C LYS A 11 -7.02 2.16 2.59
N ARG A 12 -7.39 3.41 2.88
CA ARG A 12 -7.99 3.76 4.17
C ARG A 12 -9.30 3.02 4.43
N LEU A 13 -10.19 2.94 3.44
CA LEU A 13 -11.47 2.24 3.54
C LEU A 13 -11.28 0.78 3.97
N PHE A 14 -10.38 0.05 3.28
CA PHE A 14 -10.14 -1.36 3.56
C PHE A 14 -9.33 -1.61 4.85
N THR A 15 -8.54 -0.66 5.31
CA THR A 15 -7.81 -0.78 6.59
C THR A 15 -8.59 -0.30 7.81
N ALA A 16 -9.59 0.56 7.62
CA ALA A 16 -10.38 1.10 8.72
C ALA A 16 -11.08 -0.04 9.47
N ASN A 17 -10.98 -0.04 10.80
CA ASN A 17 -11.61 -1.05 11.67
C ASN A 17 -11.35 -2.50 11.25
N GLN A 18 -10.18 -2.79 10.67
CA GLN A 18 -9.82 -4.11 10.15
C GLN A 18 -10.82 -4.67 9.11
N CYS A 19 -11.50 -3.79 8.39
CA CYS A 19 -12.58 -4.14 7.47
C CYS A 19 -12.18 -5.20 6.44
N TRP A 20 -10.97 -5.10 5.88
CA TRP A 20 -10.48 -6.11 4.94
C TRP A 20 -10.33 -7.49 5.57
N THR A 21 -9.81 -7.58 6.80
CA THR A 21 -9.69 -8.84 7.53
C THR A 21 -11.07 -9.45 7.75
N SER A 22 -12.05 -8.66 8.20
CA SER A 22 -13.44 -9.13 8.37
C SER A 22 -14.07 -9.65 7.08
N PHE A 23 -13.77 -9.02 5.94
CA PHE A 23 -14.21 -9.49 4.63
C PHE A 23 -13.56 -10.82 4.22
N LEU A 24 -12.28 -11.02 4.54
CA LEU A 24 -11.59 -12.28 4.30
C LEU A 24 -12.18 -13.41 5.16
N ASP A 25 -12.45 -13.14 6.43
CA ASP A 25 -13.02 -14.12 7.37
C ASP A 25 -14.45 -14.52 7.00
N ALA A 26 -15.26 -13.57 6.50
CA ALA A 26 -16.62 -13.84 6.03
C ALA A 26 -16.67 -14.73 4.77
N GLY A 27 -15.58 -14.74 3.98
CA GLY A 27 -15.48 -15.51 2.74
C GLY A 27 -16.37 -15.01 1.61
N GLY A 28 -16.54 -15.83 0.57
CA GLY A 28 -17.41 -15.54 -0.58
C GLY A 28 -16.84 -14.56 -1.62
N LEU A 29 -15.64 -14.02 -1.39
CA LEU A 29 -14.94 -13.20 -2.36
C LEU A 29 -14.25 -14.05 -3.42
N ARG A 30 -14.23 -13.56 -4.66
CA ARG A 30 -13.44 -14.17 -5.75
C ARG A 30 -11.95 -13.96 -5.49
N ASP A 31 -11.13 -14.96 -5.80
CA ASP A 31 -9.67 -14.92 -5.65
C ASP A 31 -9.04 -13.69 -6.30
N ILE A 32 -9.48 -13.33 -7.50
CA ILE A 32 -8.96 -12.15 -8.22
C ILE A 32 -9.24 -10.83 -7.47
N GLY A 33 -10.38 -10.73 -6.77
CA GLY A 33 -10.71 -9.57 -5.95
C GLY A 33 -9.85 -9.51 -4.70
N VAL A 34 -9.64 -10.66 -4.06
CA VAL A 34 -8.74 -10.83 -2.91
C VAL A 34 -7.31 -10.43 -3.28
N GLU A 35 -6.80 -10.93 -4.40
CA GLU A 35 -5.46 -10.61 -4.89
C GLU A 35 -5.32 -9.12 -5.18
N ALA A 36 -6.30 -8.52 -5.88
CA ALA A 36 -6.27 -7.11 -6.25
C ALA A 36 -6.24 -6.17 -5.02
N VAL A 37 -7.13 -6.40 -4.05
CA VAL A 37 -7.19 -5.61 -2.81
C VAL A 37 -5.94 -5.85 -1.97
N THR A 38 -5.49 -7.10 -1.82
CA THR A 38 -4.29 -7.42 -1.05
C THR A 38 -3.04 -6.75 -1.62
N LYS A 39 -2.84 -6.79 -2.95
CA LYS A 39 -1.75 -6.07 -3.63
C LYS A 39 -1.85 -4.55 -3.42
N MET A 40 -3.06 -3.98 -3.56
CA MET A 40 -3.31 -2.55 -3.34
C MET A 40 -3.01 -2.13 -1.89
N LEU A 41 -3.36 -2.95 -0.90
CA LEU A 41 -3.05 -2.73 0.52
C LEU A 41 -1.55 -2.84 0.82
N ALA A 42 -0.86 -3.81 0.21
CA ALA A 42 0.58 -3.98 0.34
C ALA A 42 1.36 -2.85 -0.35
N CYS A 43 0.76 -2.17 -1.34
CA CYS A 43 1.42 -1.09 -2.06
C CYS A 43 1.92 0.02 -1.12
N GLY A 44 3.20 0.37 -1.27
CA GLY A 44 3.84 1.42 -0.49
C GLY A 44 4.21 1.02 0.94
N THR A 45 4.01 -0.24 1.34
CA THR A 45 4.54 -0.79 2.60
C THR A 45 5.84 -1.55 2.32
N ARG A 46 6.54 -1.96 3.38
CA ARG A 46 7.75 -2.80 3.26
C ARG A 46 7.45 -4.26 2.86
N ILE A 47 6.17 -4.65 2.81
CA ILE A 47 5.74 -6.02 2.46
C ILE A 47 6.18 -6.40 1.05
N LEU A 48 6.12 -5.46 0.10
CA LEU A 48 6.52 -5.70 -1.30
C LEU A 48 8.03 -5.53 -1.53
N GLY A 49 8.80 -5.33 -0.47
CA GLY A 49 10.20 -4.96 -0.52
C GLY A 49 10.42 -3.45 -0.44
N VAL A 50 11.64 -3.11 -0.05
CA VAL A 50 12.11 -1.73 0.15
C VAL A 50 13.52 -1.64 -0.37
N LYS A 51 13.82 -0.57 -1.09
CA LYS A 51 15.18 -0.24 -1.52
C LYS A 51 15.73 0.86 -0.62
N GLU A 52 16.94 0.62 -0.13
CA GLU A 52 17.70 1.57 0.65
C GLU A 52 18.63 2.36 -0.25
N TYR A 53 18.64 3.68 -0.07
CA TYR A 53 19.53 4.60 -0.76
C TYR A 53 20.35 5.36 0.28
N ASN A 54 21.66 5.18 0.22
CA ASN A 54 22.62 5.87 1.07
C ASN A 54 23.15 7.11 0.34
N CYS A 55 23.44 8.17 1.08
CA CYS A 55 24.11 9.34 0.50
C CYS A 55 25.52 8.95 0.03
N ASP A 56 25.96 9.55 -1.08
CA ASP A 56 27.28 9.38 -1.67
C ASP A 56 28.40 10.09 -0.92
N LYS A 57 28.07 11.07 -0.06
CA LYS A 57 29.04 11.79 0.77
C LYS A 57 29.60 10.87 1.87
N PRO A 58 30.94 10.77 2.01
CA PRO A 58 31.56 10.09 3.14
C PRO A 58 31.03 10.63 4.47
N ASP A 59 30.87 9.75 5.47
CA ASP A 59 30.41 10.04 6.83
C ASP A 59 29.01 10.67 6.94
N CYS A 60 28.23 10.65 5.86
CA CYS A 60 26.87 11.15 5.84
C CYS A 60 25.88 10.07 6.33
N PRO A 61 25.17 10.24 7.45
CA PRO A 61 24.26 9.23 7.99
C PRO A 61 22.90 9.21 7.26
N HIS A 62 22.75 9.95 6.17
CA HIS A 62 21.47 10.06 5.46
C HIS A 62 21.15 8.78 4.70
N VAL A 63 20.05 8.15 5.08
CA VAL A 63 19.49 6.96 4.44
C VAL A 63 18.04 7.23 4.03
N ARG A 64 17.68 6.88 2.79
CA ARG A 64 16.31 6.95 2.28
C ARG A 64 15.81 5.56 1.93
N TYR A 65 14.68 5.19 2.52
CA TYR A 65 13.96 3.96 2.20
C TYR A 65 12.84 4.25 1.20
N VAL A 66 12.82 3.53 0.08
CA VAL A 66 11.79 3.64 -0.95
C VAL A 66 11.09 2.30 -1.08
N THR A 67 9.80 2.24 -0.80
CA THR A 67 9.00 1.01 -0.88
C THR A 67 8.61 0.70 -2.31
N ASN A 68 8.53 -0.59 -2.63
CA ASN A 68 8.12 -1.04 -3.95
C ASN A 68 6.62 -0.78 -4.18
N SER A 69 6.27 -0.48 -5.42
CA SER A 69 4.88 -0.40 -5.89
C SER A 69 4.32 -1.80 -6.17
N CYS A 70 3.01 -1.98 -6.02
CA CYS A 70 2.38 -3.28 -6.31
C CYS A 70 2.18 -3.59 -7.80
N GLY A 71 2.21 -2.57 -8.67
CA GLY A 71 1.98 -2.71 -10.11
C GLY A 71 0.58 -3.19 -10.51
N SER A 72 -0.36 -3.28 -9.56
CA SER A 72 -1.73 -3.72 -9.81
C SER A 72 -2.56 -2.59 -10.42
N ARG A 73 -3.34 -2.91 -11.47
CA ARG A 73 -4.33 -2.03 -12.10
C ARG A 73 -5.48 -1.58 -11.20
N ALA A 74 -5.64 -2.27 -10.06
CA ALA A 74 -6.65 -1.94 -9.06
C ALA A 74 -6.10 -0.97 -7.99
N CYS A 75 -4.81 -0.61 -8.04
CA CYS A 75 -4.20 0.28 -7.06
C CYS A 75 -4.27 1.72 -7.55
N PRO A 76 -5.02 2.62 -6.87
CA PRO A 76 -5.14 4.02 -7.29
C PRO A 76 -3.81 4.80 -7.33
N SER A 77 -2.73 4.22 -6.80
CA SER A 77 -1.39 4.82 -6.81
C SER A 77 -0.47 4.26 -7.89
N CYS A 78 -0.85 3.17 -8.56
CA CYS A 78 -0.05 2.54 -9.62
C CYS A 78 -0.67 2.69 -11.01
N GLY A 79 -2.00 2.86 -11.10
CA GLY A 79 -2.76 2.74 -12.35
C GLY A 79 -3.46 1.41 -12.41
#